data_AF-A0A173LVG7-F1
#
_entry.id   AF-A0A173LVG7-F1
#
_cell.length_a   1.000
_cell.length_b   1.000
_cell.length_c   1.000
_cell.angle_alpha   90.00
_cell.angle_beta   90.00
_cell.angle_gamma   90.00
#
_symmetry.space_group_name_H-M   'P 1'
#
loop_
_entity.id
_entity.type
_entity.pdbx_description
1 polymer ?
#
loop_
_entity_poly.entity_id
_entity_poly.type
_entity_poly.pdbx_seq_one_letter_code
_entity_poly.pdbx_strand_id
1 'polypeptide(L)'
;MYKLNSDLPLLWRTPTSFQIGTSPAEVIVERVYPGEERLLAALQAGISDASLDAVVEECGLSKDQADSFLSTLSPALGSYDPQPSLRIALDGSGPFIDSLGLMLIGMGHRVIRASALTAGKCELAIVVGDFVLEPHRTSDWLRREIPHLPIVFGDRTIDIGPVISPRHPEPQHSPCYH
;
A
#
# COMPACT_ATOMS: atom_id res chain seq x y z
N MET A 1 -4.39 -11.10 -19.14
CA MET A 1 -4.29 -12.06 -18.02
C MET A 1 -5.37 -11.68 -17.02
N TYR A 2 -6.18 -12.65 -16.60
CA TYR A 2 -7.23 -12.48 -15.59
C TYR A 2 -6.75 -13.00 -14.25
N LYS A 3 -6.45 -12.09 -13.32
CA LYS A 3 -6.00 -12.44 -11.98
C LYS A 3 -6.58 -11.45 -10.98
N LEU A 4 -6.94 -11.91 -9.78
CA LEU A 4 -7.27 -11.01 -8.68
C LEU A 4 -6.03 -10.25 -8.23
N ASN A 5 -6.19 -8.96 -7.94
CA ASN A 5 -5.14 -8.15 -7.34
C ASN A 5 -4.76 -8.72 -5.95
N SER A 6 -3.51 -9.15 -5.77
CA SER A 6 -3.06 -9.79 -4.54
C SER A 6 -2.98 -8.86 -3.32
N ASP A 7 -3.04 -7.55 -3.52
CA ASP A 7 -3.08 -6.58 -2.42
C ASP A 7 -4.47 -6.49 -1.77
N LEU A 8 -5.50 -6.91 -2.49
CA LEU A 8 -6.86 -6.85 -1.99
C LEU A 8 -7.21 -8.22 -1.38
N PRO A 9 -7.35 -8.33 -0.05
CA PRO A 9 -7.69 -9.60 0.58
C PRO A 9 -9.10 -10.04 0.18
N LEU A 10 -9.26 -11.33 -0.14
CA LEU A 10 -10.57 -11.98 -0.31
C LEU A 10 -11.10 -12.44 1.06
N LEU A 11 -12.25 -11.91 1.45
CA LEU A 11 -12.86 -12.16 2.76
C LEU A 11 -14.25 -12.78 2.58
N TRP A 12 -14.41 -14.02 3.02
CA TRP A 12 -15.73 -14.67 3.09
C TRP A 12 -16.54 -14.10 4.26
N ARG A 13 -17.71 -13.54 3.96
CA ARG A 13 -18.66 -12.98 4.96
C ARG A 13 -19.67 -14.03 5.40
N THR A 14 -20.04 -14.93 4.50
CA THR A 14 -20.85 -16.12 4.72
C THR A 14 -20.34 -17.24 3.79
N PRO A 15 -20.87 -18.48 3.85
CA PRO A 15 -20.52 -19.52 2.88
C PRO A 15 -20.85 -19.20 1.42
N THR A 16 -21.64 -18.15 1.16
CA THR A 16 -22.07 -17.77 -0.20
C THR A 16 -21.88 -16.29 -0.49
N SER A 17 -21.25 -15.51 0.40
CA SER A 17 -20.99 -14.09 0.16
C SER A 17 -19.56 -13.75 0.55
N PHE A 18 -18.95 -12.85 -0.23
CA PHE A 18 -17.59 -12.42 0.00
C PHE A 18 -17.42 -10.94 -0.34
N GLN A 19 -16.31 -10.37 0.13
CA GLN A 19 -15.83 -9.07 -0.29
C GLN A 19 -14.34 -9.15 -0.65
N ILE A 20 -13.89 -8.24 -1.50
CA ILE A 20 -12.48 -8.07 -1.85
C ILE A 20 -12.07 -6.66 -1.42
N GLY A 21 -11.02 -6.56 -0.60
CA GLY A 21 -10.61 -5.32 0.07
C GLY A 21 -11.22 -5.14 1.47
N THR A 22 -10.59 -4.29 2.28
CA THR A 22 -10.95 -4.05 3.70
C THR A 22 -11.35 -2.60 4.01
N SER A 23 -10.79 -1.61 3.32
CA SER A 23 -11.14 -0.19 3.49
C SER A 23 -10.63 0.67 2.33
N PRO A 24 -11.49 1.03 1.36
CA PRO A 24 -12.85 0.53 1.17
C PRO A 24 -12.89 -0.94 0.72
N ALA A 25 -14.09 -1.55 0.75
CA ALA A 25 -14.31 -2.80 0.03
C ALA A 25 -14.48 -2.47 -1.46
N GLU A 26 -13.57 -2.99 -2.29
CA GLU A 26 -13.55 -2.72 -3.74
C GLU A 26 -14.67 -3.49 -4.46
N VAL A 27 -14.96 -4.70 -3.99
CA VAL A 27 -16.03 -5.55 -4.52
C VAL A 27 -16.76 -6.22 -3.37
N ILE A 28 -18.10 -6.25 -3.43
CA ILE A 28 -18.95 -7.01 -2.53
C ILE A 28 -19.87 -7.88 -3.37
N VAL A 29 -19.82 -9.19 -3.16
CA VAL A 29 -20.71 -10.17 -3.79
C VAL A 29 -21.60 -10.77 -2.71
N GLU A 30 -22.88 -10.39 -2.73
CA GLU A 30 -23.88 -10.82 -1.73
C GLU A 30 -24.31 -12.28 -1.91
N ARG A 31 -24.11 -12.85 -3.11
CA ARG A 31 -24.32 -14.26 -3.38
C ARG A 31 -23.43 -14.74 -4.52
N VAL A 32 -22.66 -15.79 -4.27
CA VAL A 32 -21.89 -16.51 -5.28
C VAL A 32 -22.51 -17.88 -5.51
N TYR A 33 -22.52 -18.30 -6.77
CA TYR A 33 -22.98 -19.63 -7.19
C TYR A 33 -21.80 -20.59 -7.40
N PRO A 34 -22.01 -21.92 -7.36
CA PRO A 34 -20.90 -22.88 -7.42
C PRO A 34 -20.00 -22.80 -8.66
N GLY A 35 -20.51 -22.33 -9.80
CA GLY A 35 -19.70 -22.06 -11.00
C GLY A 35 -18.82 -20.82 -10.86
N GLU A 36 -19.38 -19.76 -10.31
CA GLU A 36 -18.67 -18.50 -10.04
C GLU A 36 -17.61 -18.67 -8.93
N GLU A 37 -17.88 -19.49 -7.91
CA GLU A 37 -16.90 -19.81 -6.86
C GLU A 37 -15.68 -20.56 -7.43
N ARG A 38 -15.91 -21.50 -8.36
CA ARG A 38 -14.82 -22.18 -9.09
C ARG A 38 -14.04 -21.21 -9.96
N LEU A 39 -14.73 -20.31 -10.68
CA LEU A 39 -14.08 -19.27 -11.47
C LEU A 39 -13.29 -18.30 -10.59
N LEU A 40 -13.80 -17.92 -9.41
CA LEU A 40 -13.10 -17.10 -8.42
C LEU A 40 -11.82 -17.78 -7.92
N ALA A 41 -11.84 -19.09 -7.68
CA ALA A 41 -10.64 -19.85 -7.32
C ALA A 41 -9.61 -19.86 -8.46
N ALA A 42 -10.04 -20.03 -9.71
CA ALA A 42 -9.17 -19.96 -10.88
C ALA A 42 -8.56 -18.55 -11.07
N LEU A 43 -9.34 -17.49 -10.84
CA LEU A 43 -8.88 -16.10 -10.90
C LEU A 43 -7.84 -15.77 -9.80
N GLN A 44 -7.91 -16.41 -8.63
CA GLN A 44 -6.87 -16.29 -7.60
C GLN A 44 -5.54 -16.90 -8.05
N ALA A 45 -5.59 -18.05 -8.74
CA ALA A 45 -4.40 -18.67 -9.33
C ALA A 45 -3.85 -17.85 -10.52
N GLY A 46 -4.75 -17.21 -11.28
CA GLY A 46 -4.46 -16.44 -12.48
C GLY A 46 -4.69 -17.25 -13.76
N ILE A 47 -5.38 -16.64 -14.72
CA ILE A 47 -5.80 -17.26 -15.98
C ILE A 47 -5.20 -16.45 -17.14
N SER A 48 -4.60 -17.14 -18.12
CA SER A 48 -4.15 -16.47 -19.35
C SER A 48 -5.34 -16.10 -20.24
N ASP A 49 -5.22 -15.08 -21.08
CA ASP A 49 -6.32 -14.67 -21.95
C ASP A 49 -6.72 -15.79 -22.92
N ALA A 50 -5.75 -16.58 -23.38
CA ALA A 50 -5.97 -17.71 -24.28
C ALA A 50 -6.67 -18.91 -23.61
N SER A 51 -6.66 -18.99 -22.28
CA SER A 51 -7.26 -20.10 -21.53
C SER A 51 -8.59 -19.75 -20.87
N LEU A 52 -9.05 -18.50 -20.95
CA LEU A 52 -10.24 -18.04 -20.23
C LEU A 52 -11.48 -18.85 -20.61
N ASP A 53 -11.78 -18.98 -21.90
CA ASP A 53 -12.98 -19.66 -22.39
C ASP A 53 -13.04 -21.12 -21.93
N ALA A 54 -11.89 -21.83 -21.94
CA ALA A 54 -11.80 -23.21 -21.48
C ALA A 54 -12.06 -23.34 -19.97
N VAL A 55 -11.53 -22.42 -19.16
CA VAL A 55 -11.78 -22.41 -17.71
C VAL A 55 -13.23 -22.08 -17.39
N VAL A 56 -13.84 -21.15 -18.13
CA VAL A 56 -15.27 -20.82 -18.00
C VAL A 56 -16.15 -22.03 -18.27
N GLU A 57 -15.86 -22.79 -19.32
CA GLU A 57 -16.55 -24.04 -19.65
C GLU A 57 -16.37 -25.11 -18.55
N GLU A 58 -15.15 -25.28 -18.02
CA GLU A 58 -14.88 -26.21 -16.90
C GLU A 58 -15.61 -25.79 -15.61
N CYS A 59 -15.81 -24.48 -15.41
CA CYS A 59 -16.64 -23.95 -14.33
C CYS A 59 -18.15 -24.18 -14.56
N GLY A 60 -18.56 -24.71 -15.71
CA GLY A 60 -19.95 -24.95 -16.07
C GLY A 60 -20.75 -23.65 -16.20
N LEU A 61 -20.09 -22.55 -16.56
CA LEU A 61 -20.70 -21.25 -16.77
C LEU A 61 -20.94 -21.03 -18.26
N SER A 62 -22.05 -20.39 -18.60
CA SER A 62 -22.20 -19.78 -19.92
C SER A 62 -21.32 -18.55 -20.04
N LYS A 63 -21.01 -18.16 -21.29
CA LYS A 63 -20.24 -16.95 -21.57
C LYS A 63 -20.86 -15.70 -20.92
N ASP A 64 -22.17 -15.54 -21.03
CA ASP A 64 -22.88 -14.39 -20.44
C ASP A 64 -22.78 -14.35 -18.90
N GLN A 65 -22.84 -15.51 -18.24
CA GLN A 65 -22.65 -15.60 -16.79
C GLN A 65 -21.21 -15.24 -16.39
N ALA A 66 -20.22 -15.75 -17.12
CA ALA A 66 -18.82 -15.43 -16.86
C ALA A 66 -18.53 -13.94 -17.09
N ASP A 67 -19.01 -13.37 -18.20
CA ASP A 67 -18.84 -11.96 -18.52
C ASP A 67 -19.49 -11.05 -17.47
N SER A 68 -20.70 -11.41 -16.99
CA SER A 68 -21.37 -10.69 -15.91
C SER A 68 -20.59 -10.76 -14.59
N PHE A 69 -20.03 -11.92 -14.26
CA PHE A 69 -19.25 -12.10 -13.03
C PHE A 69 -17.91 -11.37 -13.11
N LEU A 70 -17.20 -11.47 -14.23
CA LEU A 70 -15.96 -10.73 -14.49
C LEU A 70 -16.18 -9.21 -14.47
N SER A 71 -17.30 -8.73 -15.01
CA SER A 71 -17.68 -7.32 -14.93
C SER A 71 -17.86 -6.87 -13.48
N THR A 72 -18.49 -7.70 -12.63
CA THR A 72 -18.64 -7.44 -11.20
C THR A 72 -17.28 -7.40 -10.48
N LEU A 73 -16.36 -8.30 -10.86
CA LEU A 73 -15.02 -8.39 -10.27
C LEU A 73 -14.04 -7.36 -10.84
N SER A 74 -14.39 -6.63 -11.90
CA SER A 74 -13.47 -5.72 -12.61
C SER A 74 -12.68 -4.76 -11.72
N PRO A 75 -13.22 -4.17 -10.63
CA PRO A 75 -12.43 -3.31 -9.74
C PRO A 75 -11.31 -4.03 -8.98
N ALA A 76 -11.45 -5.34 -8.78
CA ALA A 76 -10.49 -6.19 -8.07
C ALA A 76 -9.61 -7.04 -9.00
N LEU A 77 -9.83 -6.97 -10.32
CA LEU A 77 -9.00 -7.63 -11.31
C LEU A 77 -7.80 -6.76 -11.65
N GLY A 78 -6.63 -7.38 -11.73
CA GLY A 78 -5.41 -6.69 -12.09
C GLY A 78 -4.18 -7.44 -11.62
N SER A 79 -3.06 -7.15 -12.27
CA SER A 79 -1.77 -7.46 -11.70
C SER A 79 -1.52 -6.51 -10.53
N TYR A 80 -1.02 -7.04 -9.42
CA TYR A 80 -0.24 -6.23 -8.50
C TYR A 80 0.84 -5.51 -9.31
N ASP A 81 0.74 -4.18 -9.44
CA ASP A 81 1.91 -3.40 -9.85
C ASP A 81 2.78 -3.32 -8.60
N PRO A 82 3.92 -4.02 -8.54
CA PRO A 82 4.77 -3.95 -7.37
C PRO A 82 5.11 -2.48 -7.14
N GLN A 83 4.58 -1.93 -6.03
CA GLN A 83 4.91 -0.58 -5.60
C GLN A 83 6.43 -0.44 -5.70
N PRO A 84 6.96 0.55 -6.44
CA PRO A 84 8.38 0.61 -6.71
C PRO A 84 9.13 0.64 -5.37
N SER A 85 10.13 -0.23 -5.23
CA SER A 85 10.94 -0.28 -4.00
C SER A 85 11.60 1.08 -3.75
N LEU A 86 11.05 1.84 -2.80
CA LEU A 86 11.62 3.11 -2.37
C LEU A 86 12.90 2.87 -1.55
N ARG A 87 13.90 3.75 -1.70
CA ARG A 87 14.97 3.89 -0.72
C ARG A 87 14.55 4.94 0.29
N ILE A 88 14.34 4.50 1.52
CA ILE A 88 13.84 5.32 2.62
C ILE A 88 14.99 5.56 3.59
N ALA A 89 15.30 6.82 3.85
CA ALA A 89 16.20 7.21 4.93
C ALA A 89 15.42 7.30 6.25
N LEU A 90 15.90 6.64 7.28
CA LEU A 90 15.38 6.79 8.64
C LEU A 90 16.38 7.64 9.43
N ASP A 91 15.97 8.88 9.69
CA ASP A 91 16.72 9.87 10.45
C ASP A 91 16.17 9.87 11.88
N GLY A 92 16.92 9.29 12.81
CA GLY A 92 16.53 9.13 14.20
C GLY A 92 17.15 7.88 14.82
N SER A 93 16.89 7.69 16.10
CA SER A 93 17.40 6.55 16.88
C SER A 93 16.32 5.93 17.76
N GLY A 94 16.59 4.72 18.25
CA GLY A 94 15.73 4.05 19.22
C GLY A 94 14.90 2.89 18.64
N PRO A 95 14.17 2.18 19.52
CA PRO A 95 13.51 0.91 19.18
C PRO A 95 12.45 1.05 18.10
N PHE A 96 11.75 2.19 18.07
CA PHE A 96 10.76 2.46 17.03
C PHE A 96 11.38 2.47 15.63
N ILE A 97 12.53 3.12 15.46
CA ILE A 97 13.22 3.14 14.16
C ILE A 97 13.67 1.73 13.77
N ASP A 98 14.12 0.92 14.73
CA ASP A 98 14.52 -0.47 14.48
C ASP A 98 13.34 -1.31 13.98
N SER A 99 12.21 -1.26 14.69
CA SER A 99 10.98 -1.96 14.29
C SER A 99 10.42 -1.44 12.96
N LEU A 100 10.39 -0.13 12.76
CA LEU A 100 9.93 0.49 11.52
C LEU A 100 10.82 0.09 10.34
N GLY A 101 12.15 0.10 10.53
CA GLY A 101 13.09 -0.33 9.52
C GLY A 101 12.88 -1.78 9.09
N LEU A 102 12.69 -2.69 10.06
CA LEU A 102 12.38 -4.10 9.76
C LEU A 102 11.06 -4.26 9.02
N MET A 103 10.02 -3.50 9.42
CA MET A 103 8.71 -3.54 8.76
C MET A 103 8.79 -3.06 7.31
N LEU A 104 9.45 -1.93 7.05
CA LEU A 104 9.63 -1.38 5.71
C LEU A 104 10.48 -2.31 4.81
N ILE A 105 11.51 -2.95 5.37
CA ILE A 105 12.28 -3.99 4.65
C ILE A 105 11.38 -5.19 4.32
N GLY A 106 10.56 -5.64 5.26
CA GLY A 106 9.60 -6.73 5.05
C GLY A 106 8.56 -6.42 3.95
N MET A 107 8.22 -5.13 3.77
CA MET A 107 7.38 -4.63 2.69
C MET A 107 8.11 -4.46 1.34
N GLY A 108 9.41 -4.77 1.27
CA GLY A 108 10.20 -4.71 0.04
C GLY A 108 10.90 -3.37 -0.22
N HIS A 109 10.92 -2.45 0.75
CA HIS A 109 11.64 -1.19 0.63
C HIS A 109 13.11 -1.33 1.04
N ARG A 110 13.96 -0.42 0.54
CA ARG A 110 15.37 -0.33 0.91
C ARG A 110 15.53 0.71 2.02
N VAL A 111 15.93 0.31 3.21
CA VAL A 111 16.04 1.22 4.36
C VAL A 111 17.50 1.59 4.62
N ILE A 112 17.77 2.88 4.82
CA ILE A 112 19.09 3.42 5.19
C ILE A 112 18.96 4.18 6.50
N ARG A 113 19.78 3.86 7.50
CA ARG A 113 19.85 4.61 8.76
C ARG A 113 20.84 5.75 8.60
N ALA A 114 20.34 6.96 8.41
CA ALA A 114 21.17 8.12 8.13
C ALA A 114 20.40 9.43 8.30
N SER A 115 21.11 10.48 8.69
CA SER A 115 20.60 11.84 8.66
C SER A 115 20.74 12.44 7.26
N ALA A 116 20.17 13.63 7.04
CA ALA A 116 20.29 14.33 5.77
C ALA A 116 21.75 14.48 5.29
N LEU A 117 22.69 14.67 6.24
CA LEU A 117 24.11 14.88 5.96
C LEU A 117 24.85 13.61 5.52
N THR A 118 24.41 12.44 5.98
CA THR A 118 25.10 11.15 5.73
C THR A 118 24.34 10.25 4.77
N ALA A 119 23.06 10.51 4.53
CA ALA A 119 22.24 9.70 3.65
C ALA A 119 22.66 9.89 2.18
N GLY A 120 22.85 8.77 1.48
CA GLY A 120 23.00 8.75 0.02
C GLY A 120 21.70 9.08 -0.72
N LYS A 121 21.57 8.62 -1.97
CA LYS A 121 20.34 8.79 -2.76
C LYS A 121 19.17 8.03 -2.12
N CYS A 122 18.09 8.75 -1.84
CA CYS A 122 16.82 8.22 -1.33
C CYS A 122 15.64 8.94 -1.98
N GLU A 123 14.47 8.31 -1.93
CA GLU A 123 13.21 8.83 -2.46
C GLU A 123 12.35 9.49 -1.38
N LEU A 124 12.54 9.11 -0.11
CA LEU A 124 11.81 9.62 1.05
C LEU A 124 12.72 9.58 2.29
N ALA A 125 12.57 10.56 3.18
CA ALA A 125 13.11 10.47 4.54
C ALA A 125 11.99 10.41 5.59
N ILE A 126 12.15 9.61 6.64
CA ILE A 126 11.30 9.64 7.82
C ILE A 126 12.17 10.16 8.97
N VAL A 127 11.77 11.30 9.52
CA VAL A 127 12.55 12.02 10.53
C VAL A 127 11.85 11.90 11.86
N VAL A 128 12.46 11.17 12.78
CA VAL A 128 11.87 10.90 14.10
C VAL A 128 12.60 11.68 15.18
N GLY A 129 11.82 12.30 16.06
CA GLY A 129 12.30 12.99 17.25
C GLY A 129 11.43 12.65 18.46
N ASP A 130 11.99 12.87 19.65
CA ASP A 130 11.29 12.76 20.92
C ASP A 130 10.97 14.17 21.42
N PHE A 131 9.71 14.42 21.75
CA PHE A 131 9.09 15.66 22.20
C PHE A 131 9.14 16.83 21.21
N VAL A 132 10.27 17.02 20.54
CA VAL A 132 10.52 18.09 19.58
C VAL A 132 11.43 17.58 18.46
N LEU A 133 11.19 18.08 17.24
CA LEU A 133 12.10 17.85 16.12
C LEU A 133 12.99 19.07 15.92
N GLU A 134 14.31 18.89 16.01
CA GLU A 134 15.25 19.99 15.84
C GLU A 134 15.12 20.61 14.43
N PRO A 135 14.91 21.93 14.30
CA PRO A 135 14.57 22.57 13.02
C PRO A 135 15.59 22.32 11.90
N HIS A 136 16.86 22.14 12.26
CA HIS A 136 17.93 21.89 11.29
C HIS A 136 17.76 20.54 10.60
N ARG A 137 17.24 19.51 11.27
CA ARG A 137 17.04 18.17 10.70
C ARG A 137 16.04 18.22 9.53
N THR A 138 14.89 18.86 9.74
CA THR A 138 13.88 19.13 8.70
C THR A 138 14.45 20.03 7.60
N SER A 139 15.19 21.09 7.97
CA SER A 139 15.79 22.03 7.02
C SER A 139 16.83 21.36 6.11
N ASP A 140 17.60 20.40 6.61
CA ASP A 140 18.62 19.71 5.84
C ASP A 140 18.00 18.77 4.79
N TRP A 141 16.89 18.10 5.12
CA TRP A 141 16.13 17.31 4.15
C TRP A 141 15.45 18.19 3.09
N LEU A 142 14.91 19.34 3.49
CA LEU A 142 14.33 20.32 2.56
C LEU A 142 15.38 20.84 1.56
N ARG A 143 16.59 21.16 2.04
CA ARG A 143 17.72 21.60 1.18
C ARG A 143 18.15 20.54 0.17
N ARG A 144 17.99 19.26 0.52
CA ARG A 144 18.27 18.15 -0.39
C ARG A 144 17.17 17.88 -1.41
N GLU A 145 16.08 18.64 -1.35
CA GLU A 145 14.87 18.46 -2.14
C GLU A 145 14.26 17.05 -2.02
N ILE A 146 14.45 16.40 -0.87
CA ILE A 146 13.89 15.09 -0.58
C ILE A 146 12.60 15.27 0.24
N PRO A 147 11.47 14.67 -0.17
CA PRO A 147 10.26 14.69 0.63
C PRO A 147 10.53 13.97 1.95
N HIS A 148 10.00 14.50 3.05
CA HIS A 148 10.25 13.92 4.37
C HIS A 148 9.02 13.97 5.27
N LEU A 149 8.85 12.90 6.04
CA LEU A 149 7.76 12.73 7.00
C LEU A 149 8.30 12.89 8.44
N PRO A 150 7.95 13.97 9.17
CA PRO A 150 8.24 14.06 10.58
C PRO A 150 7.35 13.10 11.38
N ILE A 151 7.94 12.44 12.37
CA ILE A 151 7.24 11.68 13.42
C ILE A 151 7.78 12.17 14.76
N VAL A 152 6.95 12.77 15.59
CA VAL A 152 7.37 13.30 16.89
C VAL A 152 6.63 12.53 17.99
N PHE A 153 7.39 11.87 18.85
CA PHE A 153 6.87 11.17 20.02
C PHE A 153 6.67 12.16 21.16
N GLY A 154 5.43 12.46 21.53
CA GLY A 154 5.10 13.16 22.77
C GLY A 154 5.04 12.19 23.96
N ASP A 155 4.53 12.69 25.09
CA ASP A 155 4.31 11.90 26.29
C ASP A 155 3.11 10.94 26.15
N ARG A 156 2.07 11.37 25.43
CA ARG A 156 0.77 10.69 25.31
C ARG A 156 0.27 10.59 23.87
N THR A 157 0.89 11.32 22.97
CA THR A 157 0.51 11.41 21.55
C THR A 157 1.73 11.19 20.69
N ILE A 158 1.50 10.75 19.45
CA ILE A 158 2.52 10.70 18.41
C ILE A 158 1.98 11.54 17.26
N ASP A 159 2.71 12.59 16.90
CA ASP A 159 2.37 13.42 15.77
C ASP A 159 3.06 12.88 14.52
N ILE A 160 2.27 12.54 13.50
CA ILE A 160 2.75 11.99 12.23
C ILE A 160 2.40 12.96 11.11
N GLY A 161 3.42 13.50 10.45
CA GLY A 161 3.27 14.38 9.31
C GLY A 161 2.95 15.84 9.66
N PRO A 162 2.66 16.66 8.64
CA PRO A 162 2.44 16.29 7.23
C PRO A 162 3.71 15.88 6.49
N VAL A 163 3.59 15.24 5.32
CA VAL A 163 4.74 15.03 4.43
C VAL A 163 5.20 16.38 3.87
N ILE A 164 6.42 16.77 4.20
CA ILE A 164 7.01 18.04 3.78
C ILE A 164 7.77 17.80 2.47
N SER A 165 7.39 18.52 1.41
CA SER A 165 8.02 18.41 0.09
C SER A 165 8.35 19.79 -0.48
N PRO A 166 9.44 19.96 -1.25
CA PRO A 166 9.79 21.24 -1.88
C PRO A 166 8.76 21.67 -2.94
N ARG A 167 8.06 20.70 -3.55
CA ARG A 167 7.07 20.92 -4.61
C ARG A 167 5.65 20.71 -4.10
N HIS A 168 5.14 21.63 -3.30
CA HIS A 168 3.71 21.97 -3.30
C HIS A 168 3.51 23.43 -2.87
N PRO A 169 2.89 24.29 -3.71
CA PRO A 169 2.49 25.64 -3.34
C PRO A 169 1.04 25.60 -2.86
N GLU A 170 0.79 25.07 -1.67
CA GLU A 170 -0.41 25.43 -0.90
C GLU A 170 0.03 25.86 0.49
N PRO A 171 -0.57 26.90 1.08
CA PRO A 171 -0.16 27.41 2.38
C PRO A 171 -0.57 26.41 3.47
N GLN A 172 0.22 25.37 3.66
CA GLN A 172 0.16 24.56 4.87
C GLN A 172 0.79 25.40 5.98
N HIS A 173 0.00 25.75 6.99
CA HIS A 173 0.55 26.19 8.26
C HIS A 173 1.58 25.14 8.68
N SER A 174 2.86 25.48 8.63
CA SER A 174 3.86 24.69 9.33
C SER A 174 3.47 24.73 10.80
N PRO A 175 3.07 23.61 11.43
CA PRO A 175 2.95 23.63 12.87
C PRO A 175 4.36 23.91 13.37
N CYS A 176 4.53 25.03 14.06
CA CYS A 176 5.72 25.23 14.87
C CYS A 176 5.68 24.11 15.91
N TYR A 177 6.49 23.06 15.71
CA TYR A 177 6.77 22.09 16.76
C TYR A 177 7.52 22.85 17.86
N HIS A 178 6.78 23.24 18.89
CA HIS A 178 7.27 23.96 20.07
C HIS A 178 7.63 22.99 21.17
#